data_AF-A0A7J8PKA5-F1
#
_entry.id   AF-A0A7J8PKA5-F1
#
_cell.length_a   1.000
_cell.length_b   1.000
_cell.length_c   1.000
_cell.angle_alpha   90.00
_cell.angle_beta   90.00
_cell.angle_gamma   90.00
#
_symmetry.space_group_name_H-M   'P 1'
#
loop_
_entity.id
_entity.type
_entity.pdbx_description
1 polymer ?
#
loop_
_entity_poly.entity_id
_entity_poly.type
_entity_poly.pdbx_seq_one_letter_code
_entity_poly.pdbx_strand_id
1 'polypeptide(L)'
;FRDGNSPYYSIGLKEIHVAGKQLSLNPSVFDGKYGTVLDSGTTYAYLPEPAFLAFKEAILKELNGLKQIRGPDPNYNDICFSTASSDVSELSKTFPTVEMVFGDQQKLLLSPENYLFRHSKVHGAYCLGIFQNEKDPTTLLGGIIVRNTLVTYDREHSKIGFWKTNCSELWERLHITGALSPTPSSSGKGNSTESPTTTASDGSPHYDFPGMFKPWFSEDLTWFLLQGHVSLSLSGEKSVSIRSFTGILSDDICCLTGKIQIGKIILDMSLSTNHSYLKPQINKLTEFIAKELDVNASQVHLLNFTSEGNSSLVRLAIVPSDSSTYIYKETARNIISRLAEHRVKLPDTFGNYQLVQWKVEPSTKQTWWGRNYMVVVVALIIIVVIGLSVYGVWGMWRRKQQTVNSYKPVGAAAPEQELQPL
;
A
#
# COMPACT_ATOMS: atom_id res chain seq x y z
N PHE A 1 -0.88 -8.89 29.78
CA PHE A 1 -1.92 -9.28 28.80
C PHE A 1 -3.23 -9.51 29.52
N ARG A 2 -4.35 -9.25 28.86
CA ARG A 2 -5.65 -9.56 29.43
C ARG A 2 -5.88 -11.08 29.42
N ASP A 3 -5.90 -11.69 30.60
CA ASP A 3 -6.38 -13.04 30.94
C ASP A 3 -5.81 -14.25 30.18
N GLY A 4 -4.61 -14.19 29.60
CA GLY A 4 -3.82 -15.36 29.16
C GLY A 4 -4.43 -16.30 28.11
N ASN A 5 -5.69 -16.10 27.72
CA ASN A 5 -6.50 -17.01 26.90
C ASN A 5 -6.94 -16.37 25.56
N SER A 6 -6.53 -15.13 25.31
CA SER A 6 -6.72 -14.45 24.02
C SER A 6 -5.55 -14.78 23.08
N PRO A 7 -5.81 -15.13 21.81
CA PRO A 7 -4.74 -15.31 20.82
C PRO A 7 -4.10 -13.97 20.40
N TYR A 8 -4.57 -12.84 20.94
CA TYR A 8 -4.15 -11.49 20.56
C TYR A 8 -3.42 -10.77 21.69
N TYR A 9 -2.55 -9.83 21.30
CA TYR A 9 -1.90 -8.88 22.20
C TYR A 9 -2.91 -7.82 22.68
N SER A 10 -3.72 -8.20 23.67
CA SER A 10 -4.73 -7.33 24.28
C SER A 10 -4.18 -6.53 25.45
N ILE A 11 -4.37 -5.22 25.40
CA ILE A 11 -4.00 -4.25 26.44
C ILE A 11 -5.27 -3.63 27.05
N GLY A 12 -5.21 -3.28 28.34
CA GLY A 12 -6.37 -2.78 29.07
C GLY A 12 -6.56 -1.27 28.90
N LEU A 13 -7.01 -0.81 27.74
CA LEU A 13 -7.43 0.59 27.55
C LEU A 13 -8.66 0.86 28.43
N LYS A 14 -8.66 1.97 29.17
CA LYS A 14 -9.75 2.37 30.07
C LYS A 14 -10.34 3.71 29.71
N GLU A 15 -9.52 4.65 29.27
CA GLU A 15 -9.97 6.00 28.96
C GLU A 15 -9.28 6.53 27.72
N ILE A 16 -9.96 7.44 27.03
CA ILE A 16 -9.39 8.29 25.98
C ILE A 16 -9.67 9.73 26.41
N HIS A 17 -8.65 10.58 26.37
CA HIS A 17 -8.77 12.01 26.63
C HIS A 17 -8.46 12.79 25.35
N VAL A 18 -9.25 13.82 25.07
CA VAL A 18 -9.05 14.73 23.93
C VAL A 18 -8.89 16.13 24.48
N ALA A 19 -7.80 16.81 24.12
CA ALA A 19 -7.45 18.12 24.69
C ALA A 19 -7.44 18.13 26.24
N GLY A 20 -6.97 17.03 26.84
CA GLY A 20 -6.92 16.84 28.30
C GLY A 20 -8.27 16.57 28.98
N LYS A 21 -9.37 16.44 28.21
CA LYS A 21 -10.70 16.11 28.74
C LYS A 21 -11.01 14.64 28.45
N GLN A 22 -11.35 13.88 29.49
CA GLN A 22 -11.81 12.51 29.37
C GLN A 22 -13.12 12.43 28.56
N LEU A 23 -13.19 11.47 27.63
CA LEU A 23 -14.44 11.16 26.93
C LEU A 23 -15.47 10.60 27.93
N SER A 24 -16.72 11.08 27.87
CA SER A 24 -17.81 10.62 28.73
C SER A 24 -18.32 9.24 28.31
N LEU A 25 -17.55 8.20 28.64
CA LEU A 25 -17.80 6.81 28.29
C LEU A 25 -17.66 5.90 29.52
N ASN A 26 -18.43 4.81 29.56
CA ASN A 26 -18.18 3.75 30.53
C ASN A 26 -16.87 3.01 30.12
N PRO A 27 -15.86 2.88 31.01
CA PRO A 27 -14.62 2.18 30.70
C PRO A 27 -14.80 0.74 30.18
N SER A 28 -15.93 0.09 30.51
CA SER A 28 -16.26 -1.24 29.99
C SER A 28 -16.47 -1.29 28.47
N VAL A 29 -16.61 -0.14 27.80
CA VAL A 29 -16.74 -0.09 26.33
C VAL A 29 -15.53 -0.68 25.62
N PHE A 30 -14.34 -0.58 26.22
CA PHE A 30 -13.08 -1.11 25.68
C PHE A 30 -12.82 -2.57 26.07
N ASP A 31 -13.75 -3.17 26.82
CA ASP A 31 -13.64 -4.53 27.34
C ASP A 31 -14.38 -5.56 26.47
N GLY A 32 -14.94 -5.14 25.32
CA GLY A 32 -15.74 -5.99 24.44
C GLY A 32 -14.93 -7.02 23.65
N LYS A 33 -15.45 -8.26 23.53
CA LYS A 33 -14.89 -9.39 22.77
C LYS A 33 -13.41 -9.66 23.09
N TYR A 34 -12.47 -9.08 22.33
CA TYR A 34 -11.02 -9.23 22.55
C TYR A 34 -10.38 -8.05 23.29
N GLY A 35 -11.19 -7.09 23.76
CA GLY A 35 -10.75 -5.88 24.42
C GLY A 35 -10.11 -4.90 23.45
N THR A 36 -8.91 -4.40 23.80
CA THR A 36 -8.12 -3.52 22.95
C THR A 36 -6.89 -4.25 22.42
N VAL A 37 -6.92 -4.62 21.15
CA VAL A 37 -5.86 -5.39 20.49
C VAL A 37 -4.89 -4.43 19.82
N LEU A 38 -3.59 -4.65 20.09
CA LEU A 38 -2.52 -4.01 19.33
C LEU A 38 -2.23 -4.86 18.08
N ASP A 39 -2.45 -4.28 16.89
CA ASP A 39 -2.44 -5.02 15.63
C ASP A 39 -1.61 -4.32 14.56
N SER A 40 -0.37 -4.77 14.37
CA SER A 40 0.50 -4.27 13.31
C SER A 40 0.02 -4.63 11.89
N GLY A 41 -0.91 -5.59 11.75
CA GLY A 41 -1.53 -5.95 10.48
C GLY A 41 -2.63 -4.98 10.03
N THR A 42 -3.03 -4.04 10.90
CA THR A 42 -4.05 -3.05 10.62
C THR A 42 -3.42 -1.66 10.46
N THR A 43 -3.78 -0.93 9.40
CA THR A 43 -3.21 0.41 9.11
C THR A 43 -3.72 1.48 10.08
N TYR A 44 -5.03 1.51 10.31
CA TYR A 44 -5.74 2.54 11.08
C TYR A 44 -6.20 2.03 12.44
N ALA A 45 -6.77 2.91 13.28
CA ALA A 45 -7.43 2.46 14.49
C ALA A 45 -8.92 2.26 14.27
N TYR A 46 -9.50 1.30 14.97
CA TYR A 46 -10.93 1.03 14.95
C TYR A 46 -11.45 1.00 16.38
N LEU A 47 -12.42 1.86 16.69
CA LEU A 47 -13.04 1.94 18.00
C LEU A 47 -14.47 1.35 17.95
N PRO A 48 -14.96 0.76 19.06
CA PRO A 48 -16.38 0.46 19.20
C PRO A 48 -17.24 1.70 18.96
N GLU A 49 -18.44 1.52 18.40
CA GLU A 49 -19.32 2.62 17.98
C GLU A 49 -19.49 3.73 19.04
N PRO A 50 -19.80 3.45 20.32
CA PRO A 50 -19.96 4.51 21.31
C PRO A 50 -18.66 5.31 21.52
N ALA A 51 -17.51 4.64 21.50
CA ALA A 51 -16.21 5.27 21.67
C ALA A 51 -15.81 6.10 20.44
N PHE A 52 -16.08 5.60 19.23
CA PHE A 52 -15.83 6.35 18.00
C PHE A 52 -16.66 7.64 17.93
N LEU A 53 -17.96 7.56 18.26
CA LEU A 53 -18.85 8.72 18.23
C LEU A 53 -18.40 9.80 19.22
N ALA A 54 -18.10 9.42 20.47
CA ALA A 54 -17.60 10.36 21.47
C ALA A 54 -16.24 10.95 21.08
N PHE A 55 -15.33 10.15 20.53
CA PHE A 55 -14.03 10.62 20.05
C PHE A 55 -14.18 11.65 18.92
N LYS A 56 -14.99 11.30 17.90
CA LYS A 56 -15.28 12.18 16.76
C LYS A 56 -15.85 13.51 17.21
N GLU A 57 -16.85 13.48 18.10
CA GLU A 57 -17.48 14.70 18.62
C GLU A 57 -16.49 15.58 19.39
N ALA A 58 -15.67 14.97 20.26
CA ALA A 58 -14.66 15.68 21.02
C ALA A 58 -13.60 16.34 20.12
N ILE A 59 -13.12 15.64 19.07
CA ILE A 59 -12.20 16.23 18.10
C ILE A 59 -12.87 17.40 17.37
N LEU A 60 -14.06 17.19 16.80
CA LEU A 60 -14.77 18.23 16.04
C LEU A 60 -15.02 19.49 16.86
N LYS A 61 -15.30 19.33 18.15
CA LYS A 61 -15.49 20.44 19.09
C LYS A 61 -14.23 21.29 19.25
N GLU A 62 -13.06 20.67 19.32
CA GLU A 62 -11.78 21.39 19.50
C GLU A 62 -11.28 22.03 18.19
N LEU A 63 -11.81 21.64 17.02
CA LEU A 63 -11.43 22.20 15.71
C LEU A 63 -12.12 23.53 15.36
N ASN A 64 -12.97 24.10 16.23
CA ASN A 64 -13.55 25.45 16.09
C ASN A 64 -14.18 25.77 14.71
N GLY A 65 -14.79 24.78 14.04
CA GLY A 65 -15.43 24.99 12.75
C GLY A 65 -14.47 24.95 11.54
N LEU A 66 -13.29 24.33 11.69
CA LEU A 66 -12.40 24.03 10.58
C LEU A 66 -13.15 23.39 9.40
N LYS A 67 -12.86 23.82 8.17
CA LYS A 67 -13.59 23.39 6.98
C LYS A 67 -13.42 21.89 6.76
N GLN A 68 -14.50 21.14 6.98
CA GLN A 68 -14.59 19.75 6.60
C GLN A 68 -14.66 19.61 5.07
N ILE A 69 -13.91 18.67 4.53
CA ILE A 69 -13.86 18.34 3.10
C ILE A 69 -14.13 16.85 2.89
N ARG A 70 -14.43 16.45 1.65
CA ARG A 70 -14.58 15.04 1.29
C ARG A 70 -13.24 14.32 1.37
N GLY A 71 -13.29 13.02 1.64
CA GLY A 71 -12.12 12.13 1.60
C GLY A 71 -11.49 11.98 0.22
N PRO A 72 -10.27 11.44 0.16
CA PRO A 72 -9.57 11.21 -1.09
C PRO A 72 -10.27 10.17 -1.96
N ASP A 73 -10.89 9.15 -1.37
CA ASP A 73 -11.71 8.17 -2.09
C ASP A 73 -13.20 8.41 -1.79
N PRO A 74 -14.02 8.73 -2.80
CA PRO A 74 -15.45 8.99 -2.60
C PRO A 74 -16.26 7.75 -2.19
N ASN A 75 -15.71 6.55 -2.29
CA ASN A 75 -16.38 5.32 -1.84
C ASN A 75 -16.36 5.17 -0.32
N TYR A 76 -15.49 5.91 0.38
CA TYR A 76 -15.37 5.90 1.83
C TYR A 76 -15.85 7.22 2.43
N ASN A 77 -16.42 7.15 3.63
CA ASN A 77 -16.92 8.32 4.35
C ASN A 77 -15.86 8.86 5.32
N ASP A 78 -14.69 9.21 4.77
CA ASP A 78 -13.59 9.74 5.58
C ASP A 78 -13.92 11.14 6.11
N ILE A 79 -13.53 11.39 7.36
CA ILE A 79 -13.69 12.70 8.00
C ILE A 79 -12.38 13.47 7.81
N CYS A 80 -12.40 14.44 6.89
CA CYS A 80 -11.21 15.19 6.50
C CYS A 80 -11.39 16.70 6.68
N PHE A 81 -10.29 17.40 6.92
CA PHE A 81 -10.25 18.84 7.15
C PHE A 81 -9.14 19.49 6.32
N SER A 82 -9.40 20.69 5.83
CA SER A 82 -8.39 21.53 5.20
C SER A 82 -7.71 22.42 6.25
N THR A 83 -6.38 22.38 6.33
CA THR A 83 -5.57 23.26 7.18
C THR A 83 -4.85 24.33 6.36
N ALA A 84 -4.43 25.41 7.03
CA ALA A 84 -3.65 26.48 6.39
C ALA A 84 -2.20 26.05 6.10
N SER A 85 -1.66 25.16 6.93
CA SER A 85 -0.31 24.62 6.77
C SER A 85 -0.35 23.17 6.28
N SER A 86 0.63 22.84 5.44
CA SER A 86 0.89 21.48 4.99
C SER A 86 2.00 20.78 5.77
N ASP A 87 2.68 21.48 6.68
CA ASP A 87 3.74 20.91 7.50
C ASP A 87 3.11 20.08 8.64
N VAL A 88 3.60 18.84 8.80
CA VAL A 88 3.16 17.91 9.85
C VAL A 88 3.49 18.46 11.23
N SER A 89 4.61 19.18 11.35
CA SER A 89 5.09 19.77 12.60
C SER A 89 4.15 20.85 13.16
N GLU A 90 3.35 21.47 12.29
CA GLU A 90 2.40 22.52 12.66
C GLU A 90 1.00 22.01 12.99
N LEU A 91 0.74 20.70 12.81
CA LEU A 91 -0.58 20.12 13.10
C LEU A 91 -0.98 20.26 14.56
N SER A 92 -0.02 20.28 15.48
CA SER A 92 -0.26 20.49 16.91
C SER A 92 -0.83 21.87 17.23
N LYS A 93 -0.71 22.85 16.33
CA LYS A 93 -1.33 24.18 16.47
C LYS A 93 -2.82 24.17 16.14
N THR A 94 -3.29 23.19 15.36
CA THR A 94 -4.67 23.13 14.86
C THR A 94 -5.45 21.97 15.45
N PHE A 95 -4.82 20.82 15.65
CA PHE A 95 -5.45 19.60 16.15
C PHE A 95 -5.05 19.32 17.60
N PRO A 96 -5.99 18.85 18.44
CA PRO A 96 -5.74 18.64 19.86
C PRO A 96 -4.90 17.39 20.13
N THR A 97 -4.08 17.41 21.18
CA THR A 97 -3.44 16.18 21.66
C THR A 97 -4.48 15.18 22.16
N VAL A 98 -4.25 13.89 21.88
CA VAL A 98 -5.06 12.77 22.35
C VAL A 98 -4.22 11.95 23.34
N GLU A 99 -4.85 11.43 24.40
CA GLU A 99 -4.20 10.55 25.36
C GLU A 99 -5.02 9.27 25.53
N MET A 100 -4.34 8.13 25.56
CA MET A 100 -4.93 6.84 25.89
C MET A 100 -4.45 6.40 27.27
N VAL A 101 -5.37 6.11 28.18
CA VAL A 101 -5.08 5.72 29.57
C VAL A 101 -5.37 4.23 29.76
N PHE A 102 -4.37 3.48 30.22
CA PHE A 102 -4.45 2.04 30.46
C PHE A 102 -4.71 1.71 31.94
N GLY A 103 -5.02 0.44 32.23
CA GLY A 103 -5.51 0.00 33.54
C GLY A 103 -4.63 0.32 34.76
N ASP A 104 -3.33 0.47 34.56
CA ASP A 104 -2.35 0.88 35.59
C ASP A 104 -2.08 2.39 35.60
N GLN A 105 -3.00 3.18 35.00
CA GLN A 105 -2.89 4.63 34.83
C GLN A 105 -1.72 5.06 33.94
N GLN A 106 -1.04 4.12 33.27
CA GLN A 106 -0.08 4.47 32.24
C GLN A 106 -0.77 5.18 31.07
N LYS A 107 -0.09 6.18 30.54
CA LYS A 107 -0.62 7.07 29.50
C LYS A 107 0.22 6.96 28.25
N LEU A 108 -0.44 6.78 27.10
CA LEU A 108 0.17 6.95 25.79
C LEU A 108 -0.34 8.25 25.18
N LEU A 109 0.56 9.23 25.08
CA LEU A 109 0.28 10.50 24.42
C LEU A 109 0.34 10.31 22.90
N LEU A 110 -0.65 10.81 22.19
CA LEU A 110 -0.78 10.73 20.75
C LEU A 110 -0.76 12.14 20.16
N SER A 111 0.26 12.42 19.35
CA SER A 111 0.33 13.63 18.53
C SER A 111 -0.61 13.51 17.32
N PRO A 112 -0.93 14.61 16.62
CA PRO A 112 -1.80 14.58 15.44
C PRO A 112 -1.44 13.53 14.39
N GLU A 113 -0.15 13.26 14.18
CA GLU A 113 0.33 12.20 13.26
C GLU A 113 -0.08 10.77 13.65
N ASN A 114 -0.46 10.55 14.91
CA ASN A 114 -0.88 9.26 15.44
C ASN A 114 -2.36 8.96 15.22
N TYR A 115 -3.17 9.95 14.83
CA TYR A 115 -4.60 9.75 14.54
C TYR A 115 -5.07 10.47 13.27
N LEU A 116 -4.16 11.14 12.53
CA LEU A 116 -4.43 11.74 11.23
C LEU A 116 -3.58 11.10 10.12
N PHE A 117 -4.16 10.98 8.93
CA PHE A 117 -3.44 10.69 7.70
C PHE A 117 -3.63 11.81 6.68
N ARG A 118 -2.65 11.96 5.77
CA ARG A 118 -2.62 13.04 4.79
C ARG A 118 -3.63 12.76 3.66
N HIS A 119 -4.35 13.79 3.25
CA HIS A 119 -5.24 13.71 2.09
C HIS A 119 -4.42 13.67 0.79
N SER A 120 -4.54 12.60 0.01
CA SER A 120 -3.70 12.39 -1.18
C SER A 120 -3.97 13.36 -2.34
N LYS A 121 -5.19 13.93 -2.43
CA LYS A 121 -5.62 14.81 -3.53
C LYS A 121 -5.66 16.30 -3.21
N VAL A 122 -5.60 16.69 -1.93
CA VAL A 122 -5.80 18.08 -1.48
C VAL A 122 -4.63 18.42 -0.58
N HIS A 123 -3.79 19.35 -1.06
CA HIS A 123 -2.60 19.75 -0.34
C HIS A 123 -2.98 20.46 0.96
N GLY A 124 -2.28 20.13 2.07
CA GLY A 124 -2.61 20.70 3.38
C GLY A 124 -3.96 20.24 3.92
N ALA A 125 -4.45 19.05 3.54
CA ALA A 125 -5.62 18.46 4.16
C ALA A 125 -5.29 17.13 4.83
N TYR A 126 -6.02 16.83 5.90
CA TYR A 126 -5.79 15.69 6.79
C TYR A 126 -7.10 15.04 7.19
N CYS A 127 -7.08 13.72 7.37
CA CYS A 127 -8.26 12.91 7.66
C CYS A 127 -8.05 12.12 8.95
N LEU A 128 -9.12 11.88 9.71
CA LEU A 128 -9.09 10.99 10.87
C LEU A 128 -8.73 9.57 10.42
N GLY A 129 -7.66 9.01 10.97
CA GLY A 129 -7.28 7.60 10.82
C GLY A 129 -7.77 6.73 11.98
N ILE A 130 -8.86 7.15 12.63
CA ILE A 130 -9.61 6.36 13.60
C ILE A 130 -11.02 6.21 13.06
N PHE A 131 -11.52 4.98 12.99
CA PHE A 131 -12.80 4.63 12.39
C PHE A 131 -13.69 3.89 13.38
N GLN A 132 -14.98 3.78 13.06
CA GLN A 132 -15.88 2.88 13.76
C GLN A 132 -15.59 1.44 13.36
N ASN A 133 -15.52 0.52 14.33
CA ASN A 133 -15.38 -0.91 14.08
C ASN A 133 -16.73 -1.58 13.74
N GLU A 134 -17.53 -0.96 12.88
CA GLU A 134 -18.89 -1.38 12.53
C GLU A 134 -19.71 -1.86 13.74
N LYS A 135 -19.99 -3.17 13.82
CA LYS A 135 -20.71 -3.86 14.91
C LYS A 135 -19.80 -4.70 15.81
N ASP A 136 -18.49 -4.72 15.56
CA ASP A 136 -17.54 -5.46 16.40
C ASP A 136 -17.14 -4.59 17.60
N PRO A 137 -17.35 -5.06 18.85
CA PRO A 137 -17.02 -4.30 20.05
C PRO A 137 -15.53 -4.35 20.43
N THR A 138 -14.68 -4.92 19.58
CA THR A 138 -13.22 -4.93 19.77
C THR A 138 -12.63 -3.56 19.39
N THR A 139 -11.68 -3.08 20.17
CA THR A 139 -10.82 -1.96 19.74
C THR A 139 -9.59 -2.51 19.03
N LEU A 140 -9.26 -1.99 17.85
CA LEU A 140 -8.02 -2.29 17.14
C LEU A 140 -7.12 -1.04 17.12
N LEU A 141 -5.91 -1.16 17.67
CA LEU A 141 -4.89 -0.13 17.58
C LEU A 141 -3.91 -0.52 16.48
N GLY A 142 -4.11 0.05 15.30
CA GLY A 142 -3.26 -0.18 14.14
C GLY A 142 -1.99 0.67 14.10
N GLY A 143 -1.26 0.55 12.99
CA GLY A 143 0.02 1.22 12.74
C GLY A 143 0.00 2.74 12.93
N ILE A 144 -1.13 3.40 12.65
CA ILE A 144 -1.25 4.86 12.85
C ILE A 144 -1.00 5.28 14.31
N ILE A 145 -1.53 4.52 15.28
CA ILE A 145 -1.42 4.83 16.72
C ILE A 145 0.04 4.79 17.19
N VAL A 146 0.83 3.87 16.62
CA VAL A 146 2.21 3.59 17.01
C VAL A 146 3.25 4.24 16.08
N ARG A 147 2.84 5.17 15.21
CA ARG A 147 3.80 6.00 14.46
C ARG A 147 4.78 6.71 15.42
N ASN A 148 6.06 6.74 15.05
CA ASN A 148 7.13 7.30 15.87
C ASN A 148 7.11 6.78 17.32
N THR A 149 6.86 5.48 17.46
CA THR A 149 6.80 4.80 18.75
C THR A 149 7.48 3.44 18.61
N LEU A 150 8.51 3.18 19.42
CA LEU A 150 9.05 1.84 19.58
C LEU A 150 8.08 1.05 20.48
N VAL A 151 7.59 -0.07 19.97
CA VAL A 151 6.71 -0.98 20.70
C VAL A 151 7.50 -2.24 21.04
N THR A 152 7.53 -2.61 22.32
CA THR A 152 8.17 -3.84 22.79
C THR A 152 7.12 -4.82 23.29
N TYR A 153 7.28 -6.10 22.94
CA TYR A 153 6.40 -7.19 23.38
C TYR A 153 7.18 -8.09 24.32
N ASP A 154 7.02 -7.87 25.62
CA ASP A 154 7.60 -8.72 26.65
C ASP A 154 6.62 -9.85 26.97
N ARG A 155 6.76 -10.95 26.23
CA ARG A 155 5.90 -12.13 26.36
C ARG A 155 6.09 -12.85 27.69
N GLU A 156 7.32 -12.85 28.21
CA GLU A 156 7.68 -13.52 29.46
C GLU A 156 6.99 -12.86 30.65
N HIS A 157 7.04 -11.53 30.73
CA HIS A 157 6.41 -10.77 31.82
C HIS A 157 5.00 -10.29 31.49
N SER A 158 4.47 -10.67 30.32
CA SER A 158 3.14 -10.29 29.85
C SER A 158 2.92 -8.77 29.74
N LYS A 159 3.94 -8.03 29.32
CA LYS A 159 3.96 -6.56 29.24
C LYS A 159 4.14 -6.09 27.80
N ILE A 160 3.59 -4.90 27.53
CA ILE A 160 3.88 -4.15 26.30
C ILE A 160 4.46 -2.81 26.72
N GLY A 161 5.58 -2.44 26.10
CA GLY A 161 6.20 -1.14 26.29
C GLY A 161 5.95 -0.24 25.09
N PHE A 162 5.68 1.04 25.36
CA PHE A 162 5.61 2.09 24.35
C PHE A 162 6.69 3.13 24.65
N TRP A 163 7.53 3.42 23.68
CA TRP A 163 8.53 4.48 23.79
C TRP A 163 8.43 5.44 22.61
N LYS A 164 7.94 6.65 22.86
CA LYS A 164 7.89 7.72 21.86
C LYS A 164 9.29 8.09 21.43
N THR A 165 9.55 8.02 20.12
CA THR A 165 10.88 8.18 19.56
C THR A 165 10.78 8.56 18.09
N ASN A 166 11.76 9.31 17.58
CA ASN A 166 11.90 9.48 16.14
C ASN A 166 12.47 8.17 15.57
N CYS A 167 11.63 7.38 14.91
CA CYS A 167 12.04 6.07 14.41
C CYS A 167 13.19 6.18 13.39
N SER A 168 13.30 7.29 12.65
CA SER A 168 14.42 7.52 11.73
C SER A 168 15.74 7.71 12.50
N GLU A 169 15.73 8.53 13.56
CA GLU A 169 16.93 8.73 14.40
C GLU A 169 17.29 7.48 15.21
N LEU A 170 16.29 6.78 15.74
CA LEU A 170 16.50 5.53 16.46
C LEU A 170 17.15 4.50 15.54
N TRP A 171 16.67 4.40 14.29
CA TRP A 171 17.24 3.50 13.30
C TRP A 171 18.72 3.83 13.03
N GLU A 172 19.06 5.10 12.79
CA GLU A 172 20.45 5.53 12.60
C GLU A 172 21.35 5.15 13.79
N ARG A 173 20.88 5.38 15.02
CA ARG A 173 21.65 5.03 16.24
C ARG A 173 21.91 3.53 16.35
N LEU A 174 20.92 2.70 16.04
CA LEU A 174 21.05 1.24 16.08
C LEU A 174 22.01 0.71 15.00
N HIS A 175 22.15 1.42 13.87
CA HIS A 175 23.09 1.06 12.81
C HIS A 175 24.54 1.48 13.13
N ILE A 176 24.73 2.56 13.90
CA ILE A 176 26.07 3.00 14.33
C ILE A 176 26.69 2.02 15.34
N THR A 177 25.90 1.34 16.17
CA THR A 177 26.42 0.42 17.20
C THR A 177 26.94 -0.90 16.62
N GLY A 178 26.58 -1.25 15.38
CA GLY A 178 27.12 -2.42 14.68
C GLY A 178 28.52 -2.22 14.09
N ALA A 179 29.03 -0.99 14.03
CA ALA A 179 30.29 -0.64 13.36
C ALA A 179 31.49 -0.42 14.31
N LEU A 180 31.28 -0.38 15.63
CA LEU A 180 32.34 -0.20 16.62
C LEU A 180 32.66 -1.53 17.31
N SER A 181 33.30 -2.44 16.57
CA SER A 181 34.13 -3.45 17.23
C SER A 181 35.45 -2.78 17.65
N PRO A 182 35.81 -2.77 18.94
CA PRO A 182 37.10 -2.24 19.36
C PRO A 182 38.21 -3.16 18.82
N THR A 183 39.08 -2.61 18.00
CA THR A 183 40.32 -3.26 17.56
C THR A 183 41.12 -3.70 18.79
N PRO A 184 41.65 -4.94 18.87
CA PRO A 184 42.56 -5.32 19.93
C PRO A 184 43.81 -4.44 19.86
N SER A 185 44.07 -3.71 20.94
CA SER A 185 45.32 -2.96 21.13
C SER A 185 46.51 -3.92 20.98
N SER A 186 47.33 -3.73 19.95
CA SER A 186 48.62 -4.41 19.88
C SER A 186 49.51 -3.88 20.99
N SER A 187 49.96 -4.78 21.84
CA SER A 187 50.99 -4.60 22.84
C SER A 187 52.29 -4.04 22.24
N GLY A 188 52.73 -2.90 22.75
CA GLY A 188 54.08 -2.37 22.56
C GLY A 188 54.56 -1.71 23.85
N LYS A 189 55.42 -2.39 24.61
CA LYS A 189 56.13 -1.87 25.80
C LYS A 189 57.08 -0.74 25.41
N GLY A 190 57.19 0.30 26.25
CA GLY A 190 58.30 1.26 26.18
C GLY A 190 58.17 2.50 27.08
N ASN A 191 58.52 2.32 28.36
CA ASN A 191 59.06 3.25 29.37
C ASN A 191 58.55 4.70 29.61
N SER A 192 58.44 4.96 30.91
CA SER A 192 58.09 6.13 31.71
C SER A 192 58.91 7.42 31.53
N THR A 193 58.29 8.59 31.75
CA THR A 193 58.76 9.72 32.59
C THR A 193 57.58 10.68 32.91
N GLU A 194 57.53 11.22 34.13
CA GLU A 194 56.47 12.03 34.77
C GLU A 194 56.31 13.51 34.30
N SER A 195 55.03 13.96 34.24
CA SER A 195 54.37 15.27 34.62
C SER A 195 54.91 16.67 34.18
N PRO A 196 54.12 17.79 34.26
CA PRO A 196 52.72 17.97 34.73
C PRO A 196 51.77 18.88 33.89
N THR A 197 50.47 18.72 34.18
CA THR A 197 49.33 19.70 34.25
C THR A 197 49.17 20.83 33.22
N THR A 198 48.04 20.80 32.47
CA THR A 198 47.17 21.98 32.27
C THR A 198 45.69 21.60 32.15
N THR A 199 44.88 22.29 32.94
CA THR A 199 43.43 22.27 33.12
C THR A 199 42.67 22.77 31.89
N ALA A 200 41.58 22.09 31.51
CA ALA A 200 40.41 22.74 30.91
C ALA A 200 39.15 21.88 31.15
N SER A 201 38.17 22.53 31.78
CA SER A 201 36.83 22.05 32.15
C SER A 201 35.91 22.03 30.93
N ASP A 202 35.17 20.94 30.71
CA ASP A 202 33.78 21.06 30.26
C ASP A 202 32.96 19.84 30.73
N GLY A 203 31.95 20.10 31.55
CA GLY A 203 31.11 19.10 32.18
C GLY A 203 29.86 18.85 31.35
N SER A 204 29.66 17.60 30.90
CA SER A 204 28.40 17.12 30.32
C SER A 204 27.64 16.30 31.36
N PRO A 205 26.32 16.48 31.54
CA PRO A 205 25.55 15.75 32.54
C PRO A 205 25.40 14.28 32.17
N HIS A 206 25.91 13.42 33.06
CA HIS A 206 25.71 11.98 33.09
C HIS A 206 24.20 11.67 33.17
N TYR A 207 23.64 11.03 32.14
CA TYR A 207 22.39 10.29 32.24
C TYR A 207 22.73 8.82 32.40
N ASP A 208 22.54 8.30 33.61
CA ASP A 208 22.71 6.88 33.91
C ASP A 208 21.61 6.06 33.22
N PHE A 209 22.02 5.15 32.35
CA PHE A 209 21.18 4.10 31.79
C PHE A 209 21.01 2.97 32.83
N PRO A 210 19.79 2.62 33.26
CA PRO A 210 19.60 1.39 34.02
C PRO A 210 19.62 0.18 33.09
N GLY A 211 20.63 -0.66 33.26
CA GLY A 211 20.56 -2.11 33.07
C GLY A 211 20.44 -2.62 31.63
N MET A 212 21.57 -2.69 30.92
CA MET A 212 21.71 -3.49 29.70
C MET A 212 21.64 -4.99 30.05
N PHE A 213 20.46 -5.60 29.90
CA PHE A 213 20.31 -7.06 29.93
C PHE A 213 20.98 -7.65 28.69
N LYS A 214 22.07 -8.38 28.90
CA LYS A 214 22.74 -9.20 27.87
C LYS A 214 21.87 -10.45 27.61
N PRO A 215 21.46 -10.75 26.37
CA PRO A 215 20.80 -12.02 26.08
C PRO A 215 21.80 -13.16 26.21
N TRP A 216 21.54 -14.04 27.17
CA TRP A 216 22.14 -15.38 27.21
C TRP A 216 21.59 -16.18 26.03
N PHE A 217 22.47 -16.68 25.17
CA PHE A 217 22.14 -17.73 24.20
C PHE A 217 22.20 -19.07 24.93
N SER A 218 21.05 -19.75 25.02
CA SER A 218 21.00 -21.19 25.27
C SER A 218 20.53 -21.86 23.99
N GLU A 219 21.37 -22.73 23.46
CA GLU A 219 21.01 -23.71 22.44
C GLU A 219 20.01 -24.68 23.09
N ASP A 220 18.80 -24.79 22.54
CA ASP A 220 18.06 -26.04 22.37
C ASP A 220 16.63 -25.81 21.84
N LEU A 221 16.17 -26.79 21.04
CA LEU A 221 14.82 -27.05 20.53
C LEU A 221 14.46 -26.51 19.14
N THR A 222 14.87 -27.32 18.17
CA THR A 222 14.17 -27.60 16.91
C THR A 222 12.73 -28.10 17.13
N TRP A 223 11.88 -27.78 16.15
CA TRP A 223 10.47 -28.19 15.95
C TRP A 223 9.37 -27.33 16.59
N PHE A 224 8.90 -26.31 15.84
CA PHE A 224 7.53 -26.25 15.29
C PHE A 224 7.44 -25.06 14.33
N LEU A 225 7.46 -25.35 13.03
CA LEU A 225 7.15 -24.41 11.95
C LEU A 225 5.63 -24.30 11.84
N LEU A 226 5.09 -23.11 12.09
CA LEU A 226 3.90 -22.52 11.44
C LEU A 226 3.63 -21.14 12.06
N GLN A 227 4.41 -20.14 11.67
CA GLN A 227 4.09 -18.71 11.59
C GLN A 227 5.38 -17.98 11.21
N GLY A 228 5.33 -17.22 10.11
CA GLY A 228 6.49 -16.59 9.50
C GLY A 228 7.17 -15.59 10.43
N HIS A 229 8.31 -15.98 10.99
CA HIS A 229 9.37 -15.09 11.41
C HIS A 229 10.57 -15.38 10.52
N VAL A 230 11.12 -14.32 9.92
CA VAL A 230 12.42 -14.37 9.25
C VAL A 230 13.35 -13.57 10.13
N SER A 231 14.06 -14.27 11.02
CA SER A 231 15.32 -13.79 11.55
C SER A 231 16.40 -14.25 10.58
N LEU A 232 17.15 -13.32 10.00
CA LEU A 232 18.37 -13.63 9.26
C LEU A 232 19.51 -12.85 9.89
N SER A 233 20.33 -13.58 10.64
CA SER A 233 21.71 -13.23 10.96
C SER A 233 22.52 -13.35 9.67
N LEU A 234 23.19 -12.28 9.27
CA LEU A 234 24.23 -12.32 8.23
C LEU A 234 25.55 -11.89 8.87
N SER A 235 26.33 -12.90 9.24
CA SER A 235 27.78 -12.82 9.22
C SER A 235 28.24 -12.65 7.77
N GLY A 236 29.05 -11.64 7.50
CA GLY A 236 29.68 -11.42 6.20
C GLY A 236 29.50 -10.00 5.69
N GLU A 237 30.60 -9.24 5.71
CA GLU A 237 30.75 -7.89 5.17
C GLU A 237 30.10 -7.75 3.78
N LYS A 238 29.19 -6.78 3.63
CA LYS A 238 28.96 -5.96 2.42
C LYS A 238 27.88 -4.92 2.73
N SER A 239 28.29 -3.66 2.79
CA SER A 239 27.43 -2.50 3.03
C SER A 239 26.50 -2.22 1.84
N VAL A 240 25.19 -2.24 2.07
CA VAL A 240 24.18 -1.68 1.15
C VAL A 240 23.55 -0.48 1.86
N SER A 241 23.60 0.68 1.22
CA SER A 241 23.01 1.93 1.73
C SER A 241 21.49 1.88 1.57
N ILE A 242 20.76 2.06 2.67
CA ILE A 242 19.29 1.93 2.73
C ILE A 242 18.70 3.32 2.96
N ARG A 243 17.87 3.80 2.02
CA ARG A 243 16.88 4.85 2.29
C ARG A 243 15.51 4.20 2.47
N SER A 244 14.85 4.56 3.57
CA SER A 244 13.52 4.10 3.98
C SER A 244 12.47 4.30 2.87
N PHE A 245 11.73 3.24 2.54
CA PHE A 245 10.53 3.32 1.72
C PHE A 245 9.31 3.69 2.57
N THR A 246 9.04 4.98 2.70
CA THR A 246 7.70 5.49 2.97
C THR A 246 6.89 5.45 1.66
N GLY A 247 6.24 4.33 1.37
CA GLY A 247 5.48 4.23 0.12
C GLY A 247 4.91 2.85 -0.20
N ILE A 248 4.29 2.17 0.75
CA ILE A 248 3.41 1.03 0.45
C ILE A 248 2.02 1.43 0.94
N LEU A 249 1.13 1.77 0.00
CA LEU A 249 -0.26 2.14 0.28
C LEU A 249 -1.06 0.91 0.72
N SER A 250 -2.06 1.16 1.57
CA SER A 250 -3.04 0.19 2.07
C SER A 250 -3.85 -0.52 0.96
N ASP A 251 -3.81 -0.03 -0.27
CA ASP A 251 -4.60 -0.54 -1.41
C ASP A 251 -4.02 -1.83 -2.01
N ASP A 252 -2.69 -2.01 -1.95
CA ASP A 252 -2.01 -3.18 -2.55
C ASP A 252 -2.14 -4.45 -1.70
N ILE A 253 -2.26 -4.30 -0.37
CA ILE A 253 -2.45 -5.42 0.58
C ILE A 253 -3.91 -5.90 0.58
N CYS A 254 -4.88 -5.01 0.34
CA CYS A 254 -6.31 -5.33 0.26
C CYS A 254 -6.63 -6.39 -0.82
N CYS A 255 -5.87 -6.41 -1.92
CA CYS A 255 -6.03 -7.37 -3.00
C CYS A 255 -5.85 -8.84 -2.57
N LEU A 256 -5.11 -9.10 -1.47
CA LEU A 256 -4.84 -10.45 -0.99
C LEU A 256 -5.93 -10.98 -0.06
N THR A 257 -6.77 -10.12 0.52
CA THR A 257 -7.75 -10.47 1.57
C THR A 257 -9.21 -10.53 1.09
N GLY A 258 -9.57 -10.06 -0.12
CA GLY A 258 -10.97 -10.15 -0.59
C GLY A 258 -11.22 -10.07 -2.10
N LYS A 259 -11.96 -11.05 -2.65
CA LYS A 259 -12.73 -11.13 -3.93
C LYS A 259 -12.12 -10.66 -5.29
N ILE A 260 -10.93 -10.07 -5.35
CA ILE A 260 -10.35 -9.50 -6.57
C ILE A 260 -9.35 -10.48 -7.20
N GLN A 261 -9.47 -10.70 -8.52
CA GLN A 261 -8.51 -11.51 -9.28
C GLN A 261 -7.27 -10.65 -9.60
N ILE A 262 -6.08 -11.17 -9.33
CA ILE A 262 -4.82 -10.44 -9.53
C ILE A 262 -4.44 -10.50 -11.01
N GLY A 263 -4.32 -9.35 -11.67
CA GLY A 263 -4.05 -9.28 -13.10
C GLY A 263 -2.56 -9.32 -13.40
N LYS A 264 -1.80 -8.43 -12.75
CA LYS A 264 -0.35 -8.34 -12.91
C LYS A 264 0.27 -7.64 -11.70
N ILE A 265 1.52 -7.95 -11.43
CA ILE A 265 2.32 -7.29 -10.40
C ILE A 265 3.39 -6.47 -11.12
N ILE A 266 3.44 -5.17 -10.87
CA ILE A 266 4.41 -4.28 -11.50
C ILE A 266 5.53 -4.02 -10.52
N LEU A 267 6.77 -4.10 -11.02
CA LEU A 267 8.01 -3.96 -10.28
C LEU A 267 8.85 -2.85 -10.91
N ASP A 268 9.16 -1.82 -10.14
CA ASP A 268 10.08 -0.76 -10.55
C ASP A 268 11.40 -0.93 -9.77
N MET A 269 12.51 -1.07 -10.49
CA MET A 269 13.83 -1.23 -9.91
C MET A 269 14.83 -0.24 -10.50
N SER A 270 15.70 0.30 -9.65
CA SER A 270 16.85 1.10 -10.07
C SER A 270 18.10 0.25 -10.01
N LEU A 271 18.88 0.24 -11.08
CA LEU A 271 20.17 -0.44 -11.17
C LEU A 271 21.27 0.57 -11.45
N SER A 272 22.42 0.39 -10.80
CA SER A 272 23.62 1.22 -10.94
C SER A 272 24.44 0.80 -12.18
N THR A 273 23.78 0.69 -13.33
CA THR A 273 24.38 0.36 -14.62
C THR A 273 23.86 1.31 -15.70
N ASN A 274 24.65 1.53 -16.75
CA ASN A 274 24.25 2.36 -17.87
C ASN A 274 23.37 1.61 -18.89
N HIS A 275 22.73 2.38 -19.76
CA HIS A 275 21.88 1.87 -20.84
C HIS A 275 22.59 0.87 -21.77
N SER A 276 23.85 1.15 -22.15
CA SER A 276 24.58 0.37 -23.14
C SER A 276 24.92 -1.04 -22.66
N TYR A 277 25.19 -1.20 -21.36
CA TYR A 277 25.46 -2.50 -20.76
C TYR A 277 24.18 -3.28 -20.47
N LEU A 278 23.15 -2.61 -19.95
CA LEU A 278 21.93 -3.27 -19.50
C LEU A 278 21.02 -3.70 -20.65
N LYS A 279 20.86 -2.86 -21.68
CA LYS A 279 19.98 -3.12 -22.82
C LYS A 279 20.16 -4.51 -23.48
N PRO A 280 21.37 -4.98 -23.80
CA PRO A 280 21.57 -6.31 -24.36
C PRO A 280 21.35 -7.45 -23.34
N GLN A 281 21.37 -7.16 -22.04
CA GLN A 281 21.26 -8.17 -20.97
C GLN A 281 19.87 -8.23 -20.33
N ILE A 282 18.90 -7.44 -20.79
CA ILE A 282 17.53 -7.41 -20.25
C ILE A 282 16.90 -8.81 -20.20
N ASN A 283 17.09 -9.64 -21.21
CA ASN A 283 16.51 -10.99 -21.23
C ASN A 283 17.11 -11.89 -20.13
N LYS A 284 18.41 -11.73 -19.83
CA LYS A 284 19.06 -12.42 -18.71
C LYS A 284 18.54 -11.88 -17.39
N LEU A 285 18.36 -10.56 -17.27
CA LEU A 285 17.80 -9.94 -16.08
C LEU A 285 16.39 -10.49 -15.79
N THR A 286 15.51 -10.57 -16.80
CA THR A 286 14.16 -11.13 -16.61
C THR A 286 14.18 -12.60 -16.21
N GLU A 287 15.11 -13.39 -16.75
CA GLU A 287 15.29 -14.80 -16.39
C GLU A 287 15.76 -14.97 -14.93
N PHE A 288 16.71 -14.16 -14.47
CA PHE A 288 17.13 -14.16 -13.07
C PHE A 288 15.99 -13.75 -12.14
N ILE A 289 15.23 -12.73 -12.49
CA ILE A 289 14.09 -12.27 -11.68
C ILE A 289 13.02 -13.35 -11.62
N ALA A 290 12.73 -14.01 -12.74
CA ALA A 290 11.77 -15.12 -12.76
C ALA A 290 12.21 -16.24 -11.82
N LYS A 291 13.49 -16.61 -11.85
CA LYS A 291 14.08 -17.60 -10.95
C LYS A 291 14.00 -17.18 -9.48
N GLU A 292 14.37 -15.95 -9.17
CA GLU A 292 14.34 -15.42 -7.79
C GLU A 292 12.91 -15.31 -7.24
N LEU A 293 11.93 -15.06 -8.11
CA LEU A 293 10.52 -14.97 -7.74
C LEU A 293 9.76 -16.30 -7.82
N ASP A 294 10.44 -17.39 -8.23
CA ASP A 294 9.85 -18.72 -8.39
C ASP A 294 8.65 -18.71 -9.35
N VAL A 295 8.83 -18.05 -10.50
CA VAL A 295 7.86 -17.98 -11.61
C VAL A 295 8.52 -18.33 -12.94
N ASN A 296 7.73 -18.62 -13.96
CA ASN A 296 8.27 -18.90 -15.29
C ASN A 296 8.84 -17.62 -15.93
N ALA A 297 9.92 -17.76 -16.70
CA ALA A 297 10.53 -16.63 -17.43
C ALA A 297 9.55 -15.96 -18.41
N SER A 298 8.60 -16.72 -18.98
CA SER A 298 7.54 -16.19 -19.84
C SER A 298 6.60 -15.23 -19.12
N GLN A 299 6.52 -15.29 -17.79
CA GLN A 299 5.64 -14.44 -16.99
C GLN A 299 6.26 -13.07 -16.66
N VAL A 300 7.55 -12.86 -16.90
CA VAL A 300 8.24 -11.60 -16.55
C VAL A 300 8.50 -10.81 -17.82
N HIS A 301 7.81 -9.68 -17.97
CA HIS A 301 7.90 -8.81 -19.13
C HIS A 301 8.47 -7.44 -18.79
N LEU A 302 9.36 -6.93 -19.65
CA LEU A 302 9.78 -5.54 -19.60
C LEU A 302 8.66 -4.63 -20.12
N LEU A 303 8.22 -3.69 -19.29
CA LEU A 303 7.25 -2.66 -19.71
C LEU A 303 7.96 -1.38 -20.18
N ASN A 304 8.93 -0.90 -19.41
CA ASN A 304 9.66 0.30 -19.74
C ASN A 304 11.09 0.24 -19.21
N PHE A 305 11.97 0.93 -19.90
CA PHE A 305 13.36 1.07 -19.56
C PHE A 305 13.81 2.51 -19.81
N THR A 306 14.28 3.18 -18.77
CA THR A 306 14.82 4.53 -18.85
C THR A 306 16.18 4.56 -18.17
N SER A 307 17.15 5.25 -18.75
CA SER A 307 18.49 5.36 -18.18
C SER A 307 18.95 6.81 -18.22
N GLU A 308 19.53 7.23 -17.12
CA GLU A 308 20.08 8.57 -16.93
C GLU A 308 21.49 8.43 -16.32
N GLY A 309 22.50 8.77 -17.11
CA GLY A 309 23.90 8.60 -16.75
C GLY A 309 24.27 7.13 -16.45
N ASN A 310 24.75 6.87 -15.23
CA ASN A 310 25.15 5.54 -14.75
C ASN A 310 24.03 4.80 -14.02
N SER A 311 22.80 5.33 -14.05
CA SER A 311 21.63 4.73 -13.43
C SER A 311 20.60 4.31 -14.46
N SER A 312 19.91 3.22 -14.17
CA SER A 312 18.94 2.59 -15.04
C SER A 312 17.70 2.23 -14.24
N LEU A 313 16.54 2.77 -14.63
CA LEU A 313 15.24 2.41 -14.09
C LEU A 313 14.57 1.39 -15.03
N VAL A 314 14.27 0.22 -14.48
CA VAL A 314 13.63 -0.89 -15.17
C VAL A 314 12.25 -1.10 -14.55
N ARG A 315 11.23 -1.05 -15.39
CA ARG A 315 9.85 -1.39 -15.01
C ARG A 315 9.48 -2.73 -15.62
N LEU A 316 9.18 -3.70 -14.77
CA LEU A 316 8.79 -5.06 -15.15
C LEU A 316 7.34 -5.34 -14.76
N ALA A 317 6.69 -6.22 -15.49
CA ALA A 317 5.39 -6.79 -15.16
C ALA A 317 5.51 -8.30 -15.00
N ILE A 318 4.99 -8.81 -13.90
CA ILE A 318 4.76 -10.23 -13.68
C ILE A 318 3.30 -10.49 -14.03
N VAL A 319 3.07 -11.33 -15.04
CA VAL A 319 1.74 -11.67 -15.56
C VAL A 319 1.35 -13.10 -15.17
N PRO A 320 0.07 -13.49 -15.34
CA PRO A 320 -0.37 -14.86 -15.07
C PRO A 320 0.38 -15.87 -15.94
N SER A 321 0.41 -17.12 -15.50
CA SER A 321 0.88 -18.21 -16.35
C SER A 321 0.01 -18.33 -17.61
N ASP A 322 0.56 -18.86 -18.70
CA ASP A 322 -0.17 -19.03 -19.97
C ASP A 322 -1.48 -19.85 -19.83
N SER A 323 -1.57 -20.63 -18.76
CA SER A 323 -2.74 -21.43 -18.38
C SER A 323 -3.81 -20.69 -17.58
N SER A 324 -3.62 -19.42 -17.23
CA SER A 324 -4.49 -18.65 -16.34
C SER A 324 -4.73 -17.22 -16.82
N THR A 325 -5.89 -16.66 -16.47
CA THR A 325 -6.24 -15.24 -16.72
C THR A 325 -5.94 -14.33 -15.52
N TYR A 326 -5.44 -14.91 -14.43
CA TYR A 326 -5.09 -14.20 -13.19
C TYR A 326 -3.99 -14.93 -12.41
N ILE A 327 -3.25 -14.19 -11.58
CA ILE A 327 -2.23 -14.75 -10.69
C ILE A 327 -2.94 -15.34 -9.46
N TYR A 328 -2.65 -16.62 -9.16
CA TYR A 328 -3.18 -17.29 -7.97
C TYR A 328 -2.71 -16.58 -6.70
N LYS A 329 -3.57 -16.55 -5.67
CA LYS A 329 -3.28 -15.86 -4.40
C LYS A 329 -2.00 -16.37 -3.73
N GLU A 330 -1.75 -17.67 -3.79
CA GLU A 330 -0.55 -18.29 -3.21
C GLU A 330 0.71 -17.85 -3.96
N THR A 331 0.68 -17.85 -5.30
CA THR A 331 1.76 -17.35 -6.15
C THR A 331 2.03 -15.87 -5.90
N ALA A 332 0.97 -15.04 -5.84
CA ALA A 332 1.10 -13.63 -5.54
C ALA A 332 1.68 -13.38 -4.15
N ARG A 333 1.24 -14.15 -3.12
CA ARG A 333 1.79 -14.06 -1.77
C ARG A 333 3.28 -14.45 -1.74
N ASN A 334 3.68 -15.50 -2.44
CA ASN A 334 5.09 -15.91 -2.55
C ASN A 334 5.93 -14.79 -3.21
N ILE A 335 5.49 -14.26 -4.35
CA ILE A 335 6.15 -13.14 -5.04
C ILE A 335 6.29 -11.93 -4.10
N ILE A 336 5.19 -11.48 -3.50
CA ILE A 336 5.16 -10.30 -2.63
C ILE A 336 6.03 -10.51 -1.40
N SER A 337 6.02 -11.70 -0.78
CA SER A 337 6.91 -12.00 0.35
C SER A 337 8.40 -11.89 -0.04
N ARG A 338 8.78 -12.38 -1.21
CA ARG A 338 10.17 -12.30 -1.69
C ARG A 338 10.59 -10.85 -2.00
N LEU A 339 9.67 -10.05 -2.51
CA LEU A 339 9.89 -8.62 -2.76
C LEU A 339 9.98 -7.81 -1.46
N ALA A 340 9.03 -7.97 -0.54
CA ALA A 340 8.96 -7.23 0.71
C ALA A 340 10.12 -7.57 1.66
N GLU A 341 10.57 -8.82 1.65
CA GLU A 341 11.70 -9.28 2.47
C GLU A 341 13.06 -9.07 1.78
N HIS A 342 13.11 -8.37 0.64
CA HIS A 342 14.34 -8.09 -0.11
C HIS A 342 15.13 -9.37 -0.48
N ARG A 343 14.43 -10.50 -0.67
CA ARG A 343 15.06 -11.79 -0.98
C ARG A 343 15.47 -11.94 -2.44
N VAL A 344 15.02 -11.05 -3.31
CA VAL A 344 15.43 -11.07 -4.72
C VAL A 344 16.89 -10.68 -4.80
N LYS A 345 17.76 -11.66 -5.13
CA LYS A 345 19.20 -11.46 -5.28
C LYS A 345 19.58 -11.45 -6.76
N LEU A 346 19.94 -10.28 -7.27
CA LEU A 346 20.50 -10.19 -8.62
C LEU A 346 22.02 -10.42 -8.59
N PRO A 347 22.59 -11.05 -9.64
CA PRO A 347 24.04 -11.18 -9.77
C PRO A 347 24.74 -9.82 -9.79
N ASP A 348 25.95 -9.76 -9.22
CA ASP A 348 26.80 -8.56 -9.17
C ASP A 348 27.07 -7.95 -10.56
N THR A 349 26.88 -8.73 -11.64
CA THR A 349 27.01 -8.26 -13.03
C THR A 349 26.03 -7.12 -13.37
N PHE A 350 24.91 -6.99 -12.65
CA PHE A 350 23.94 -5.91 -12.85
C PHE A 350 24.20 -4.68 -11.96
N GLY A 351 25.29 -4.69 -11.19
CA GLY A 351 25.64 -3.65 -10.24
C GLY A 351 24.72 -3.61 -9.02
N ASN A 352 24.86 -2.57 -8.20
CA ASN A 352 23.97 -2.34 -7.07
C ASN A 352 22.57 -2.01 -7.60
N TYR A 353 21.57 -2.72 -7.08
CA TYR A 353 20.17 -2.51 -7.42
C TYR A 353 19.36 -2.18 -6.19
N GLN A 354 18.25 -1.49 -6.40
CA GLN A 354 17.29 -1.15 -5.37
C GLN A 354 15.89 -1.31 -5.94
N LEU A 355 15.02 -1.96 -5.16
CA LEU A 355 13.61 -2.01 -5.44
C LEU A 355 13.00 -0.64 -5.16
N VAL A 356 12.48 0.05 -6.17
CA VAL A 356 11.93 1.42 -6.05
C VAL A 356 10.48 1.37 -5.61
N GLN A 357 9.66 0.52 -6.23
CA GLN A 357 8.29 0.31 -5.80
C GLN A 357 7.76 -0.96 -6.46
N TRP A 358 6.71 -1.51 -5.86
CA TRP A 358 5.90 -2.53 -6.51
C TRP A 358 4.43 -2.21 -6.28
N LYS A 359 3.57 -2.61 -7.21
CA LYS A 359 2.11 -2.44 -7.10
C LYS A 359 1.38 -3.61 -7.73
N VAL A 360 0.17 -3.89 -7.24
CA VAL A 360 -0.69 -4.97 -7.74
C VAL A 360 -1.81 -4.34 -8.56
N GLU A 361 -1.92 -4.73 -9.83
CA GLU A 361 -3.05 -4.32 -10.67
C GLU A 361 -4.08 -5.46 -10.78
N PRO A 362 -5.39 -5.15 -10.64
CA PRO A 362 -6.44 -6.14 -10.75
C PRO A 362 -6.55 -6.68 -12.19
N SER A 363 -7.02 -7.92 -12.32
CA SER A 363 -7.29 -8.54 -13.62
C SER A 363 -8.43 -7.77 -14.28
N THR A 364 -8.11 -7.07 -15.36
CA THR A 364 -9.12 -6.55 -16.26
C THR A 364 -9.76 -7.76 -16.92
N LYS A 365 -10.97 -8.13 -16.48
CA LYS A 365 -11.77 -9.13 -17.18
C LYS A 365 -11.96 -8.64 -18.62
N GLN A 366 -11.13 -9.11 -19.53
CA GLN A 366 -11.39 -8.98 -20.95
C GLN A 366 -12.55 -9.93 -21.23
N THR A 367 -13.75 -9.43 -20.99
CA THR A 367 -14.98 -10.19 -21.23
C THR A 367 -14.97 -10.64 -22.69
N TRP A 368 -15.51 -11.82 -22.96
CA TRP A 368 -15.70 -12.35 -24.31
C TRP A 368 -16.27 -11.30 -25.29
N TRP A 369 -17.06 -10.36 -24.77
CA TRP A 369 -17.54 -9.16 -25.46
C TRP A 369 -16.42 -8.27 -26.00
N GLY A 370 -15.40 -7.91 -25.23
CA GLY A 370 -14.31 -7.04 -25.71
C GLY A 370 -13.50 -7.64 -26.87
N ARG A 371 -13.38 -8.98 -26.93
CA ARG A 371 -12.67 -9.67 -28.03
C ARG A 371 -13.54 -9.91 -29.26
N ASN A 372 -14.84 -10.13 -29.08
CA ASN A 372 -15.76 -10.48 -30.16
C ASN A 372 -16.71 -9.34 -30.57
N TYR A 373 -16.67 -8.18 -29.91
CA TYR A 373 -17.53 -7.03 -30.21
C TYR A 373 -17.43 -6.61 -31.68
N MET A 374 -16.21 -6.54 -32.22
CA MET A 374 -15.99 -6.22 -33.63
C MET A 374 -16.61 -7.27 -34.56
N VAL A 375 -16.58 -8.56 -34.18
CA VAL A 375 -17.19 -9.64 -34.96
C VAL A 375 -18.72 -9.53 -34.95
N VAL A 376 -19.32 -9.24 -33.78
CA VAL A 376 -20.77 -9.05 -33.64
C VAL A 376 -21.25 -7.81 -34.40
N VAL A 377 -20.51 -6.70 -34.30
CA VAL A 377 -20.82 -5.46 -35.04
C VAL A 377 -20.76 -5.69 -36.55
N VAL A 378 -19.73 -6.38 -37.03
CA VAL A 378 -19.61 -6.73 -38.46
C VAL A 378 -20.75 -7.66 -38.90
N ALA A 379 -21.13 -8.64 -38.09
CA ALA A 379 -22.28 -9.51 -38.40
C ALA A 379 -23.61 -8.74 -38.49
N LEU A 380 -23.84 -7.78 -37.58
CA LEU A 380 -25.03 -6.91 -37.63
C LEU A 380 -25.05 -6.02 -38.87
N ILE A 381 -23.90 -5.46 -39.25
CA ILE A 381 -23.79 -4.65 -40.48
C ILE A 381 -24.11 -5.50 -41.71
N ILE A 382 -23.58 -6.73 -41.79
CA ILE A 382 -23.87 -7.65 -42.90
C ILE A 382 -25.36 -7.96 -42.99
N ILE A 383 -26.03 -8.23 -41.86
CA ILE A 383 -27.48 -8.49 -41.83
C ILE A 383 -28.27 -7.29 -42.35
N VAL A 384 -27.92 -6.06 -41.93
CA VAL A 384 -28.58 -4.84 -42.40
C VAL A 384 -28.38 -4.63 -43.90
N VAL A 385 -27.17 -4.85 -44.42
CA VAL A 385 -26.87 -4.70 -45.85
C VAL A 385 -27.65 -5.72 -46.69
N ILE A 386 -27.72 -6.98 -46.25
CA ILE A 386 -28.52 -8.01 -46.92
C ILE A 386 -30.01 -7.63 -46.87
N GLY A 387 -30.52 -7.19 -45.73
CA GLY A 387 -31.91 -6.76 -45.57
C GLY A 387 -32.29 -5.61 -46.50
N LEU A 388 -31.43 -4.57 -46.59
CA LEU A 388 -31.64 -3.44 -47.50
C LEU A 388 -31.58 -3.85 -48.98
N SER A 389 -30.71 -4.80 -49.33
CA SER A 389 -30.60 -5.32 -50.70
C SER A 389 -31.86 -6.09 -51.10
N VAL A 390 -32.35 -6.97 -50.22
CA VAL A 390 -33.61 -7.72 -50.44
C VAL A 390 -34.80 -6.76 -50.54
N TYR A 391 -34.87 -5.74 -49.67
CA TYR A 391 -35.92 -4.74 -49.71
C TYR A 391 -35.89 -3.90 -51.00
N GLY A 392 -34.69 -3.53 -51.48
CA GLY A 392 -34.50 -2.84 -52.75
C GLY A 392 -34.97 -3.67 -53.95
N VAL A 393 -34.56 -4.94 -54.02
CA VAL A 393 -34.98 -5.88 -55.09
C VAL A 393 -36.50 -6.08 -55.05
N TRP A 394 -37.08 -6.26 -53.86
CA TRP A 394 -38.53 -6.40 -53.70
C TRP A 394 -39.28 -5.13 -54.13
N GLY A 395 -38.77 -3.94 -53.78
CA GLY A 395 -39.33 -2.66 -54.19
C GLY A 395 -39.29 -2.48 -55.71
N MET A 396 -38.20 -2.86 -56.38
CA MET A 396 -38.08 -2.83 -57.83
C MET A 396 -39.04 -3.82 -58.51
N TRP A 397 -39.16 -5.04 -57.98
CA TRP A 397 -40.09 -6.05 -58.48
C TRP A 397 -41.55 -5.59 -58.35
N ARG A 398 -41.90 -4.99 -57.21
CA ARG A 398 -43.24 -4.44 -56.95
C ARG A 398 -43.58 -3.26 -57.86
N ARG A 399 -42.63 -2.35 -58.12
CA ARG A 399 -42.81 -1.26 -59.10
C ARG A 399 -43.01 -1.79 -60.52
N LYS A 400 -42.29 -2.86 -60.90
CA LYS A 400 -42.44 -3.49 -62.23
C LYS A 400 -43.81 -4.15 -62.41
N GLN A 401 -44.38 -4.74 -61.37
CA GLN A 401 -45.77 -5.25 -61.40
C GLN A 401 -46.80 -4.13 -61.57
N GLN A 402 -46.57 -2.95 -60.98
CA GLN A 402 -47.47 -1.80 -61.15
C GLN A 402 -47.44 -1.23 -62.57
N THR A 403 -46.29 -1.25 -63.27
CA THR A 403 -46.20 -0.80 -64.67
C THR A 403 -46.87 -1.74 -65.68
N VAL A 404 -47.03 -3.03 -65.35
CA VAL A 404 -47.64 -4.01 -66.27
C VAL A 404 -49.18 -4.02 -66.18
N ASN A 405 -49.76 -3.58 -65.06
CA ASN A 405 -51.21 -3.62 -64.83
C ASN A 405 -51.96 -2.32 -65.18
N SER A 406 -51.37 -1.41 -65.97
CA SER A 406 -52.09 -0.21 -66.43
C SER A 406 -53.05 -0.57 -67.57
N TYR A 407 -54.24 -1.05 -67.20
CA TYR A 407 -55.37 -1.28 -68.08
C TYR A 407 -55.77 0.03 -68.78
N LYS A 408 -55.72 0.05 -70.12
CA LYS A 408 -56.06 1.22 -70.96
C LYS A 408 -57.58 1.22 -71.19
N PRO A 409 -58.34 2.25 -70.78
CA PRO A 409 -59.78 2.28 -71.04
C PRO A 409 -60.04 2.57 -72.53
N VAL A 410 -60.95 1.81 -73.13
CA VAL A 410 -61.43 1.98 -74.50
C VAL A 410 -62.38 3.20 -74.51
N GLY A 411 -61.97 4.29 -75.16
CA GLY A 411 -62.83 5.47 -75.31
C GLY A 411 -62.13 6.84 -75.43
N ALA A 412 -60.85 6.92 -75.80
CA ALA A 412 -60.21 8.22 -76.06
C ALA A 412 -60.49 8.66 -77.51
N ALA A 413 -61.29 9.71 -77.65
CA ALA A 413 -61.64 10.36 -78.91
C ALA A 413 -60.39 10.93 -79.61
N ALA A 414 -60.29 10.71 -80.93
CA ALA A 414 -59.27 11.30 -81.79
C ALA A 414 -59.77 12.66 -82.30
N PRO A 415 -58.99 13.76 -82.21
CA PRO A 415 -59.32 15.00 -82.88
C PRO A 415 -58.87 14.97 -84.35
N GLU A 416 -59.78 15.52 -85.14
CA GLU A 416 -59.87 15.69 -86.59
C GLU A 416 -58.68 16.42 -87.24
N GLN A 417 -58.46 16.07 -88.50
CA GLN A 417 -57.35 16.46 -89.36
C GLN A 417 -57.86 17.47 -90.40
N GLU A 418 -57.53 18.75 -90.23
CA GLU A 418 -57.82 19.78 -91.25
C GLU A 418 -56.62 19.91 -92.20
N LEU A 419 -56.91 19.66 -93.49
CA LEU A 419 -55.99 19.61 -94.62
C LEU A 419 -56.15 20.91 -95.45
N GLN A 420 -55.05 21.59 -95.80
CA GLN A 420 -55.06 22.79 -96.66
C GLN A 420 -55.41 22.46 -98.13
N PRO A 421 -56.08 23.37 -98.87
CA PRO A 421 -56.38 23.17 -100.29
C PRO A 421 -55.26 23.68 -101.23
N LEU A 422 -54.90 22.79 -102.17
CA LEU A 422 -54.22 22.89 -103.48
C LEU A 422 -53.22 24.02 -103.78
#